data_AF-A0A1G0LNZ9-F1
#
_entry.id   AF-A0A1G0LNZ9-F1
#
_cell.length_a   1.000
_cell.length_b   1.000
_cell.length_c   1.000
_cell.angle_alpha   90.00
_cell.angle_beta   90.00
_cell.angle_gamma   90.00
#
_symmetry.space_group_name_H-M   'P 1'
#
loop_
_entity.id
_entity.type
_entity.pdbx_description
1 polymer ?
#
loop_
_entity_poly.entity_id
_entity_poly.type
_entity_poly.pdbx_seq_one_letter_code
_entity_poly.pdbx_strand_id
1 'polypeptide(L)'
;MPQTSQLVRYKSYEIFSHSTGIEIREAVKNSEEDGQVTERVGRILLRFFKLTPKTSPDEVTQIRFICEPDEAFELGLLINQVANSTVPCKEKLHPHKFSFGGQGSETVTTVSIEKWERSGKSGYALTIGRGKDFISVPVPLSKFIFAAEFLKFISTEQCWVERPDKRPVSI
;
A
#
# COMPACT_ATOMS: atom_id res chain seq x y z
N MET A 1 -5.25 -8.68 -26.06
CA MET A 1 -3.91 -8.10 -26.27
C MET A 1 -2.93 -9.23 -26.48
N PRO A 2 -2.03 -9.19 -27.49
CA PRO A 2 -1.00 -10.21 -27.63
C PRO A 2 -0.10 -10.17 -26.40
N GLN A 3 0.09 -11.31 -25.74
CA GLN A 3 1.08 -11.44 -24.68
C GLN A 3 2.45 -11.38 -25.33
N THR A 4 3.16 -10.26 -25.16
CA THR A 4 4.55 -10.16 -25.57
C THR A 4 5.38 -11.02 -24.62
N SER A 5 6.31 -11.81 -25.15
CA SER A 5 7.23 -12.67 -24.37
C SER A 5 8.34 -11.89 -23.66
N GLN A 6 8.25 -10.55 -23.65
CA GLN A 6 9.29 -9.68 -23.13
C GLN A 6 9.19 -9.56 -21.61
N LEU A 7 10.25 -9.95 -20.91
CA LEU A 7 10.37 -9.75 -19.47
C LEU A 7 10.60 -8.27 -19.18
N VAL A 8 9.76 -7.69 -18.31
CA VAL A 8 9.86 -6.31 -17.83
C VAL A 8 10.19 -6.33 -16.34
N ARG A 9 11.11 -5.47 -15.90
CA ARG A 9 11.45 -5.31 -14.49
C ARG A 9 10.46 -4.35 -13.83
N TYR A 10 9.99 -4.71 -12.65
CA TYR A 10 9.13 -3.87 -11.81
C TYR A 10 9.80 -3.68 -10.45
N LYS A 11 9.71 -2.47 -9.89
CA LYS A 11 10.13 -2.23 -8.51
C LYS A 11 9.04 -2.76 -7.58
N SER A 12 9.33 -3.84 -6.89
CA SER A 12 8.42 -4.49 -5.95
C SER A 12 9.20 -5.06 -4.78
N TYR A 13 8.60 -5.00 -3.60
CA TYR A 13 9.09 -5.66 -2.40
C TYR A 13 7.96 -6.43 -1.74
N GLU A 14 8.18 -7.73 -1.52
CA GLU A 14 7.21 -8.60 -0.88
C GLU A 14 7.74 -9.08 0.47
N ILE A 15 6.88 -8.97 1.48
CA ILE A 15 7.15 -9.47 2.82
C ILE A 15 6.18 -10.58 3.12
N PHE A 16 6.74 -11.76 3.38
CA PHE A 16 5.99 -12.92 3.84
C PHE A 16 6.16 -13.10 5.35
N SER A 17 5.03 -13.36 6.00
CA SER A 17 4.91 -13.90 7.35
C SER A 17 4.35 -15.33 7.28
N HIS A 18 3.95 -15.90 8.42
CA HIS A 18 3.50 -17.29 8.49
C HIS A 18 2.23 -17.56 7.67
N SER A 19 1.20 -16.73 7.80
CA SER A 19 -0.11 -16.92 7.12
C SER A 19 -0.56 -15.70 6.32
N THR A 20 0.24 -14.64 6.28
CA THR A 20 -0.08 -13.37 5.63
C THR A 20 1.15 -12.78 4.95
N GLY A 21 0.93 -11.85 4.04
CA GLY A 21 1.99 -11.09 3.40
C GLY A 21 1.54 -9.71 2.97
N ILE A 22 2.51 -8.88 2.61
CA ILE A 22 2.31 -7.57 1.99
C ILE A 22 3.21 -7.46 0.77
N GLU A 23 2.66 -6.95 -0.33
CA GLU A 23 3.38 -6.51 -1.52
C GLU A 23 3.34 -4.98 -1.56
N ILE A 24 4.52 -4.36 -1.74
CA ILE A 24 4.72 -2.93 -1.93
C ILE A 24 5.26 -2.75 -3.34
N ARG A 25 4.54 -2.05 -4.22
CA ARG A 25 4.97 -1.86 -5.61
C ARG A 25 4.48 -0.57 -6.24
N GLU A 26 5.04 -0.25 -7.40
CA GLU A 26 4.58 0.84 -8.26
C GLU A 26 3.13 0.59 -8.73
N ALA A 27 2.36 1.67 -8.81
CA ALA A 27 1.00 1.70 -9.34
C ALA A 27 0.80 3.00 -10.13
N VAL A 28 -0.27 3.04 -10.92
CA VAL A 28 -0.62 4.22 -11.72
C VAL A 28 -2.09 4.51 -11.54
N LYS A 29 -2.42 5.77 -11.33
CA LYS A 29 -3.79 6.28 -11.45
C LYS A 29 -3.95 6.91 -12.83
N ASN A 30 -4.94 6.44 -13.59
CA ASN A 30 -5.31 7.05 -14.86
C ASN A 30 -6.46 8.03 -14.64
N SER A 31 -6.39 9.18 -15.31
CA SER A 31 -7.53 10.05 -15.54
C SER A 31 -7.98 9.88 -16.99
N GLU A 32 -9.29 9.75 -17.20
CA GLU A 32 -9.88 9.49 -18.51
C GLU A 32 -10.91 10.57 -18.84
N GLU A 33 -10.88 11.08 -20.07
CA GLU A 33 -11.89 11.96 -20.66
C GLU A 33 -12.33 11.35 -21.99
N ASP A 34 -13.63 11.23 -22.22
CA ASP A 34 -14.21 10.62 -23.43
C ASP A 34 -13.62 9.24 -23.80
N GLY A 35 -13.27 8.44 -22.79
CA GLY A 35 -12.67 7.11 -22.95
C GLY A 35 -11.20 7.11 -23.38
N GLN A 36 -10.53 8.27 -23.38
CA GLN A 36 -9.11 8.42 -23.64
C GLN A 36 -8.36 8.76 -22.34
N VAL A 37 -7.20 8.14 -22.13
CA VAL A 37 -6.34 8.47 -20.99
C VAL A 37 -5.70 9.83 -21.23
N THR A 38 -6.07 10.83 -20.43
CA THR A 38 -5.57 12.21 -20.53
C THR A 38 -4.44 12.50 -19.55
N GLU A 39 -4.31 11.69 -18.50
CA GLU A 39 -3.26 11.81 -17.50
C GLU A 39 -2.96 10.45 -16.86
N ARG A 40 -1.68 10.22 -16.55
CA ARG A 40 -1.26 9.17 -15.65
C ARG A 40 -0.47 9.78 -14.50
N VAL A 41 -0.73 9.32 -13.29
CA VAL A 41 -0.02 9.78 -12.10
C VAL A 41 0.56 8.59 -11.35
N GLY A 42 1.81 8.72 -10.94
CA GLY A 42 2.47 7.71 -10.10
C GLY A 42 1.76 7.51 -8.76
N ARG A 43 1.67 6.26 -8.34
CA ARG A 43 1.06 5.81 -7.09
C ARG A 43 1.83 4.61 -6.54
N ILE A 44 1.56 4.26 -5.28
CA ILE A 44 2.17 3.09 -4.64
C ILE A 44 1.03 2.17 -4.20
N LEU A 45 1.09 0.90 -4.58
CA LEU A 45 0.15 -0.11 -4.11
C LEU A 45 0.72 -0.85 -2.91
N LEU A 46 -0.04 -0.86 -1.82
CA LEU A 46 0.12 -1.79 -0.71
C LEU A 46 -0.96 -2.86 -0.85
N ARG A 47 -0.56 -4.11 -1.11
CA ARG A 47 -1.48 -5.26 -1.16
C ARG A 47 -1.17 -6.19 -0.02
N PHE A 48 -2.07 -6.23 0.97
CA PHE A 48 -2.03 -7.20 2.04
C PHE A 48 -2.83 -8.43 1.63
N PHE A 49 -2.35 -9.61 1.97
CA PHE A 49 -3.00 -10.86 1.59
C PHE A 49 -2.79 -11.98 2.60
N LYS A 50 -3.70 -12.95 2.60
CA LYS A 50 -3.57 -14.23 3.29
C LYS A 50 -2.87 -15.23 2.38
N LEU A 51 -2.04 -16.09 2.96
CA LEU A 51 -1.40 -17.23 2.29
C LEU A 51 -2.26 -18.50 2.38
N THR A 52 -3.27 -18.48 3.26
CA THR A 52 -4.20 -19.60 3.41
C THR A 52 -5.24 -19.59 2.29
N PRO A 53 -5.69 -20.76 1.81
CA PRO A 53 -6.80 -20.86 0.89
C PRO A 53 -8.06 -20.22 1.45
N LYS A 54 -8.91 -19.74 0.54
CA LYS A 54 -10.23 -19.24 0.89
C LYS A 54 -11.08 -20.37 1.47
N THR A 55 -11.57 -20.19 2.68
CA THR A 55 -12.38 -21.19 3.41
C THR A 55 -13.88 -20.94 3.30
N SER A 56 -14.29 -19.72 2.94
CA SER A 56 -15.70 -19.38 2.69
C SER A 56 -15.86 -18.35 1.56
N PRO A 57 -16.99 -18.33 0.82
CA PRO A 57 -17.22 -17.41 -0.30
C PRO A 57 -17.09 -15.91 0.04
N ASP A 58 -17.37 -15.52 1.27
CA ASP A 58 -17.36 -14.12 1.71
C ASP A 58 -16.02 -13.71 2.36
N GLU A 59 -15.06 -14.63 2.46
CA GLU A 59 -13.79 -14.35 3.11
C GLU A 59 -12.94 -13.38 2.26
N VAL A 60 -12.57 -12.25 2.88
CA VAL A 60 -11.56 -11.34 2.35
C VAL A 60 -10.18 -11.97 2.52
N THR A 61 -9.54 -12.27 1.40
CA THR A 61 -8.18 -12.83 1.34
C THR A 61 -7.13 -11.80 0.96
N GLN A 62 -7.53 -10.63 0.48
CA GLN A 62 -6.63 -9.52 0.18
C GLN A 62 -7.31 -8.17 0.37
N ILE A 63 -6.55 -7.16 0.82
CA ILE A 63 -6.98 -5.76 0.88
C ILE A 63 -5.89 -4.91 0.25
N ARG A 64 -6.30 -4.00 -0.63
CA ARG A 64 -5.43 -3.05 -1.34
C ARG A 64 -5.61 -1.65 -0.78
N PHE A 65 -4.50 -0.93 -0.61
CA PHE A 65 -4.44 0.49 -0.30
C PHE A 65 -3.51 1.16 -1.32
N ILE A 66 -3.99 2.20 -1.98
CA ILE A 66 -3.21 2.91 -3.00
C ILE A 66 -2.76 4.22 -2.36
N CYS A 67 -1.49 4.32 -2.00
CA CYS A 67 -0.91 5.52 -1.45
C CYS A 67 -0.63 6.55 -2.54
N GLU A 68 -0.87 7.82 -2.21
CA GLU A 68 -0.15 8.93 -2.82
C GLU A 68 1.34 8.87 -2.43
N PRO A 69 2.25 9.48 -3.22
CA PRO A 69 3.68 9.45 -2.90
C PRO A 69 4.02 9.97 -1.49
N ASP A 70 3.40 11.04 -1.04
CA ASP A 70 3.58 11.60 0.29
C ASP A 70 3.05 10.67 1.39
N GLU A 71 1.89 10.02 1.20
CA GLU A 71 1.38 9.01 2.13
C GLU A 71 2.32 7.80 2.27
N ALA A 72 2.92 7.35 1.16
CA ALA A 72 3.90 6.27 1.17
C ALA A 72 5.18 6.69 1.91
N PHE A 73 5.62 7.93 1.71
CA PHE A 73 6.76 8.50 2.44
C PHE A 73 6.46 8.63 3.94
N GLU A 74 5.29 9.15 4.30
CA GLU A 74 4.81 9.24 5.69
C GLU A 74 4.78 7.87 6.35
N LEU A 75 4.28 6.83 5.68
CA LEU A 75 4.28 5.47 6.21
C LEU A 75 5.71 5.00 6.53
N GLY A 76 6.68 5.34 5.68
CA GLY A 76 8.10 5.07 5.94
C GLY A 76 8.66 5.81 7.15
N LEU A 77 8.18 7.04 7.43
CA LEU A 77 8.52 7.78 8.65
C LEU A 77 7.89 7.15 9.89
N LEU A 78 6.61 6.81 9.84
CA LEU A 78 5.86 6.19 10.94
C LEU A 78 6.48 4.84 11.34
N ILE A 79 6.85 4.01 10.36
CA ILE A 79 7.57 2.75 10.62
C ILE A 79 8.85 3.01 11.42
N ASN A 80 9.65 4.02 11.04
CA ASN A 80 10.87 4.35 11.78
C ASN A 80 10.58 4.88 13.19
N GLN A 81 9.53 5.69 13.37
CA GLN A 81 9.09 6.15 14.68
C GLN A 81 8.74 4.97 15.59
N VAL A 82 7.93 4.03 15.09
CA VAL A 82 7.52 2.84 15.86
C VAL A 82 8.68 1.86 16.10
N ALA A 83 9.59 1.71 15.14
CA ALA A 83 10.80 0.89 15.31
C ALA A 83 11.68 1.40 16.45
N ASN A 84 11.80 2.72 16.59
CA ASN A 84 12.61 3.38 17.60
C ASN A 84 11.90 3.57 18.94
N SER A 85 10.60 3.33 19.02
CA SER A 85 9.86 3.41 20.29
C SER A 85 10.40 2.40 21.30
N THR A 86 10.59 2.82 22.54
CA THR A 86 10.97 1.93 23.65
C THR A 86 9.79 1.18 24.26
N VAL A 87 8.56 1.61 23.97
CA VAL A 87 7.31 1.03 24.48
C VAL A 87 6.41 0.55 23.33
N PRO A 88 5.48 -0.39 23.58
CA PRO A 88 4.46 -0.75 22.59
C PRO A 88 3.66 0.47 22.14
N CYS A 89 3.50 0.63 20.82
CA CYS A 89 2.82 1.77 20.23
C CYS A 89 2.24 1.40 18.87
N LYS A 90 1.28 2.20 18.40
CA LYS A 90 0.60 2.01 17.13
C LYS A 90 0.36 3.36 16.47
N GLU A 91 0.84 3.48 15.24
CA GLU A 91 0.59 4.65 14.39
C GLU A 91 -0.23 4.25 13.17
N LYS A 92 -0.88 5.22 12.54
CA LYS A 92 -1.73 5.00 11.36
C LYS A 92 -1.63 6.16 10.39
N LEU A 93 -1.76 5.85 9.10
CA LEU A 93 -2.00 6.88 8.08
C LEU A 93 -3.40 7.48 8.23
N HIS A 94 -3.60 8.63 7.61
CA HIS A 94 -4.94 9.14 7.36
C HIS A 94 -5.77 8.09 6.60
N PRO A 95 -6.99 7.78 7.08
CA PRO A 95 -7.78 6.70 6.50
C PRO A 95 -8.40 7.15 5.16
N HIS A 96 -8.44 6.24 4.20
CA HIS A 96 -9.15 6.45 2.94
C HIS A 96 -10.63 6.14 3.13
N LYS A 97 -11.48 7.10 2.80
CA LYS A 97 -12.93 7.03 2.93
C LYS A 97 -13.57 6.94 1.56
N PHE A 98 -14.37 5.91 1.33
CA PHE A 98 -15.12 5.72 0.08
C PHE A 98 -16.60 5.56 0.39
N SER A 99 -17.43 6.36 -0.28
CA SER A 99 -18.89 6.24 -0.24
C SER A 99 -19.36 5.63 -1.55
N PHE A 100 -19.96 4.45 -1.50
CA PHE A 100 -20.57 3.84 -2.68
C PHE A 100 -22.00 4.38 -2.84
N GLY A 101 -22.27 5.08 -3.95
CA GLY A 101 -23.61 5.40 -4.46
C GLY A 101 -24.67 5.82 -3.44
N GLY A 102 -24.55 7.01 -2.83
CA GLY A 102 -25.63 7.73 -2.13
C GLY A 102 -26.31 7.05 -0.92
N GLN A 103 -26.07 5.77 -0.67
CA GLN A 103 -26.71 4.97 0.37
C GLN A 103 -25.75 4.73 1.54
N GLY A 104 -25.43 5.81 2.27
CA GLY A 104 -25.16 5.83 3.72
C GLY A 104 -24.03 4.99 4.35
N SER A 105 -23.39 4.05 3.65
CA SER A 105 -22.31 3.23 4.21
C SER A 105 -20.94 3.70 3.69
N GLU A 106 -20.25 4.46 4.53
CA GLU A 106 -18.87 4.87 4.30
C GLU A 106 -17.93 3.69 4.56
N THR A 107 -17.24 3.21 3.53
CA THR A 107 -16.18 2.22 3.67
C THR A 107 -14.88 2.94 4.01
N VAL A 108 -14.38 2.70 5.23
CA VAL A 108 -13.11 3.26 5.70
C VAL A 108 -12.02 2.20 5.59
N THR A 109 -10.93 2.52 4.88
CA THR A 109 -9.73 1.70 4.84
C THR A 109 -8.61 2.38 5.64
N THR A 110 -8.01 1.67 6.59
CA THR A 110 -6.94 2.19 7.46
C THR A 110 -5.71 1.31 7.37
N VAL A 111 -4.54 1.91 7.14
CA VAL A 111 -3.24 1.27 7.30
C VAL A 111 -2.63 1.72 8.62
N SER A 112 -2.15 0.77 9.40
CA SER A 112 -1.50 1.01 10.68
C SER A 112 -0.24 0.18 10.81
N ILE A 113 0.72 0.70 11.56
CA ILE A 113 1.96 0.03 11.90
C ILE A 113 2.09 0.01 13.42
N GLU A 114 2.60 -1.08 13.98
CA GLU A 114 2.64 -1.24 15.44
C GLU A 114 3.88 -1.98 15.90
N LYS A 115 4.34 -1.58 17.08
CA LYS A 115 5.23 -2.36 17.94
C LYS A 115 4.35 -2.94 19.03
N TRP A 116 4.32 -4.26 19.13
CA TRP A 116 3.50 -4.96 20.12
C TRP A 116 4.40 -5.69 21.11
N GLU A 117 3.85 -5.94 22.29
CA GLU A 117 4.41 -6.84 23.29
C GLU A 117 3.30 -7.76 23.81
N ARG A 118 3.53 -9.08 23.76
CA ARG A 118 2.58 -10.10 24.20
C ARG A 118 3.35 -11.27 24.78
N SER A 119 3.02 -11.66 26.01
CA SER A 119 3.62 -12.83 26.69
C SER A 119 5.15 -12.78 26.73
N GLY A 120 5.73 -11.62 27.02
CA GLY A 120 7.20 -11.41 27.08
C GLY A 120 7.90 -11.41 25.72
N LYS A 121 7.16 -11.52 24.61
CA LYS A 121 7.69 -11.35 23.25
C LYS A 121 7.29 -9.99 22.72
N SER A 122 8.17 -9.37 21.95
CA SER A 122 7.85 -8.16 21.19
C SER A 122 8.04 -8.40 19.70
N GLY A 123 7.36 -7.58 18.91
CA GLY A 123 7.48 -7.63 17.46
C GLY A 123 6.84 -6.44 16.79
N TYR A 124 6.86 -6.46 15.47
CA TYR A 124 6.31 -5.40 14.64
C TYR A 124 5.24 -5.98 13.73
N ALA A 125 4.29 -5.15 13.33
CA ALA A 125 3.30 -5.54 12.34
C ALA A 125 2.89 -4.37 11.46
N LEU A 126 2.63 -4.67 10.18
CA LEU A 126 1.85 -3.82 9.30
C LEU A 126 0.44 -4.39 9.24
N THR A 127 -0.58 -3.56 9.43
CA THR A 127 -1.97 -3.99 9.47
C THR A 127 -2.84 -3.09 8.61
N ILE A 128 -3.68 -3.70 7.78
CA ILE A 128 -4.74 -3.00 7.05
C ILE A 128 -6.10 -3.44 7.55
N GLY A 129 -7.03 -2.50 7.69
CA GLY A 129 -8.44 -2.76 8.00
C GLY A 129 -9.37 -2.11 6.98
N ARG A 130 -10.47 -2.79 6.64
CA ARG A 130 -11.57 -2.29 5.82
C ARG A 130 -12.89 -2.82 6.37
N GLY A 131 -13.68 -1.95 7.01
CA GLY A 131 -14.89 -2.37 7.70
C GLY A 131 -14.59 -3.40 8.79
N LYS A 132 -15.19 -4.60 8.71
CA LYS A 132 -14.94 -5.71 9.65
C LYS A 132 -13.69 -6.54 9.33
N ASP A 133 -13.15 -6.39 8.12
CA ASP A 133 -12.05 -7.21 7.64
C ASP A 133 -10.71 -6.55 7.96
N PHE A 134 -9.75 -7.33 8.43
CA PHE A 134 -8.39 -6.87 8.66
C PHE A 134 -7.37 -7.95 8.34
N ILE A 135 -6.19 -7.52 7.89
CA ILE A 135 -5.04 -8.39 7.63
C ILE A 135 -3.84 -7.77 8.35
N SER A 136 -3.26 -8.54 9.28
CA SER A 136 -2.04 -8.17 9.99
C SER A 136 -0.87 -9.02 9.50
N VAL A 137 0.26 -8.37 9.23
CA VAL A 137 1.49 -8.98 8.73
C VAL A 137 2.57 -8.76 9.78
N PRO A 138 2.78 -9.74 10.68
CA PRO A 138 3.83 -9.64 11.69
C PRO A 138 5.20 -9.87 11.05
N VAL A 139 6.17 -9.03 11.39
CA VAL A 139 7.50 -8.99 10.78
C VAL A 139 8.60 -8.74 11.82
N PRO A 140 9.83 -9.25 11.60
CA PRO A 140 10.99 -8.88 12.41
C PRO A 140 11.45 -7.44 12.11
N LEU A 141 12.22 -6.86 13.02
CA LEU A 141 12.73 -5.49 12.92
C LEU A 141 13.42 -5.19 11.57
N SER A 142 14.25 -6.10 11.08
CA SER A 142 15.01 -5.90 9.83
C SER A 142 14.08 -5.71 8.63
N LYS A 143 13.06 -6.56 8.47
CA LYS A 143 12.08 -6.43 7.39
C LYS A 143 11.20 -5.18 7.56
N PHE A 144 10.90 -4.81 8.81
CA PHE A 144 10.13 -3.62 9.14
C PHE A 144 10.89 -2.35 8.72
N ILE A 145 12.16 -2.20 9.11
CA ILE A 145 13.00 -1.07 8.70
C ILE A 145 13.25 -1.07 7.19
N PHE A 146 13.51 -2.24 6.57
CA PHE A 146 13.68 -2.29 5.12
C PHE A 146 12.42 -1.83 4.38
N ALA A 147 11.23 -2.19 4.87
CA ALA A 147 9.98 -1.70 4.30
C ALA A 147 9.90 -0.16 4.35
N ALA A 148 10.33 0.47 5.45
CA ALA A 148 10.41 1.93 5.52
C ALA A 148 11.33 2.53 4.46
N GLU A 149 12.54 2.00 4.32
CA GLU A 149 13.50 2.52 3.33
C GLU A 149 13.01 2.30 1.89
N PHE A 150 12.41 1.15 1.61
CA PHE A 150 11.81 0.89 0.31
C PHE A 150 10.62 1.81 0.02
N LEU A 151 9.77 2.10 1.01
CA LEU A 151 8.66 3.04 0.89
C LEU A 151 9.13 4.46 0.57
N LYS A 152 10.18 4.95 1.26
CA LYS A 152 10.78 6.26 0.96
C LYS A 152 11.40 6.32 -0.43
N PHE A 153 12.06 5.25 -0.84
CA PHE A 153 12.64 5.16 -2.18
C PHE A 153 11.55 5.20 -3.25
N ILE A 154 10.59 4.27 -3.18
CA ILE A 154 9.55 4.13 -4.22
C ILE A 154 8.60 5.31 -4.23
N SER A 155 8.39 6.00 -3.11
CA SER A 155 7.60 7.24 -3.08
C SER A 155 8.22 8.32 -3.94
N THR A 156 9.51 8.58 -3.79
CA THR A 156 10.22 9.59 -4.58
C THR A 156 10.24 9.24 -6.07
N GLU A 157 10.40 7.96 -6.40
CA GLU A 157 10.36 7.48 -7.78
C GLU A 157 8.97 7.59 -8.41
N GLN A 158 7.90 7.58 -7.62
CA GLN A 158 6.51 7.70 -8.09
C GLN A 158 5.97 9.14 -8.06
N CYS A 159 6.81 10.13 -7.76
CA CYS A 159 6.49 11.55 -7.86
C CYS A 159 6.54 12.05 -9.33
N TRP A 160 5.64 11.57 -10.17
CA TRP A 160 5.54 11.99 -11.57
C TRP A 160 4.09 12.07 -12.06
N VAL A 161 3.90 12.89 -13.08
CA VAL A 161 2.66 13.05 -13.84
C VAL A 161 3.02 12.98 -15.33
N GLU A 162 2.35 12.12 -16.07
CA GLU A 162 2.45 12.01 -17.52
C GLU A 162 1.17 12.59 -18.16
N ARG A 163 1.33 13.53 -19.08
CA ARG A 163 0.25 14.20 -19.83
C ARG A 163 0.63 14.35 -21.30
N PRO A 164 -0.34 14.37 -22.24
CA PRO A 164 -0.07 14.75 -23.63
C PRO A 164 0.57 16.14 -23.70
N ASP A 165 1.62 16.30 -24.51
CA ASP A 165 2.25 17.59 -24.73
C ASP A 165 1.30 18.49 -25.53
N LYS A 166 0.77 19.54 -24.89
CA LYS A 166 -0.10 20.53 -25.52
C LYS A 166 0.66 21.77 -26.01
N ARG A 167 2.01 21.76 -26.02
CA ARG A 167 2.78 22.88 -26.55
C ARG A 167 2.49 23.05 -28.05
N PRO A 168 2.10 24.25 -28.51
CA PRO A 168 1.95 24.50 -29.94
C PRO A 168 3.32 24.33 -30.60
N VAL A 169 3.37 23.49 -31.64
CA VAL A 169 4.55 23.39 -32.49
C VAL A 169 4.74 24.77 -33.12
N SER A 170 5.83 25.45 -32.76
CA SER A 170 6.21 26.70 -33.43
C SER A 170 6.64 26.31 -34.84
N ILE A 171 5.84 26.70 -35.84
CA ILE A 171 6.15 26.57 -37.27
C ILE A 171 7.09 27.70 -37.66
#